data_AF-A0A6L4B646-F1
#
_entry.id   AF-A0A6L4B646-F1
#
_cell.length_a   1.000
_cell.length_b   1.000
_cell.length_c   1.000
_cell.angle_alpha   90.00
_cell.angle_beta   90.00
_cell.angle_gamma   90.00
#
_symmetry.space_group_name_H-M   'P 1'
#
loop_
_entity.id
_entity.type
_entity.pdbx_description
1 polymer ?
#
loop_
_entity_poly.entity_id
_entity_poly.type
_entity_poly.pdbx_seq_one_letter_code
_entity_poly.pdbx_strand_id
1 'polypeptide(L)'
;MTSITLIWAVHILLCLHLLITVFARAVATSRHVYADVRLVFVVLGGVAMYGLVAPLVMPWSPDSYSIAITAAVCAVQHVTARHWHSGVPAEFFKPDYRPRRRATDRK
;
A
#
# COMPACT_ATOMS: atom_id res chain seq x y z
N MET A 1 11.77 -13.52 -26.41
CA MET A 1 11.78 -12.08 -26.04
C MET A 1 10.49 -11.62 -25.34
N THR A 2 9.39 -12.36 -25.39
CA THR A 2 8.07 -11.96 -24.85
C THR A 2 7.86 -12.21 -23.36
N SER A 3 8.51 -13.22 -22.75
CA SER A 3 8.25 -13.60 -21.36
C SER A 3 8.84 -12.63 -20.33
N ILE A 4 10.05 -12.12 -20.58
CA ILE A 4 10.75 -11.21 -19.64
C ILE A 4 10.06 -9.84 -19.60
N THR A 5 9.68 -9.31 -20.76
CA THR A 5 8.96 -8.03 -20.85
C THR A 5 7.60 -8.10 -20.16
N LEU A 6 6.91 -9.24 -20.25
CA LEU A 6 5.65 -9.48 -19.55
C LEU A 6 5.84 -9.45 -18.01
N ILE A 7 6.86 -10.15 -17.49
CA ILE A 7 7.15 -10.17 -16.05
C ILE A 7 7.43 -8.75 -15.53
N TRP A 8 8.19 -7.97 -16.29
CA TRP A 8 8.44 -6.56 -15.97
C TRP A 8 7.19 -5.71 -15.98
N ALA A 9 6.35 -5.84 -17.01
CA ALA A 9 5.09 -5.11 -17.09
C ALA A 9 4.21 -5.43 -15.88
N VAL A 10 4.09 -6.70 -15.50
CA VAL A 10 3.33 -7.12 -14.32
C VAL A 10 3.93 -6.53 -13.04
N HIS A 11 5.25 -6.62 -12.85
CA HIS A 11 5.92 -6.03 -11.68
C HIS A 11 5.64 -4.53 -11.55
N ILE A 12 5.83 -3.78 -12.64
CA ILE A 12 5.62 -2.32 -12.68
C ILE A 12 4.16 -1.98 -12.36
N LEU A 13 3.20 -2.70 -12.94
CA LEU A 13 1.77 -2.49 -12.66
C LEU A 13 1.43 -2.76 -11.20
N LEU A 14 2.00 -3.80 -10.59
CA LEU A 14 1.81 -4.10 -9.18
C LEU A 14 2.43 -3.01 -8.29
N CYS A 15 3.68 -2.58 -8.56
CA CYS A 15 4.31 -1.50 -7.81
C CYS A 15 3.55 -0.17 -7.94
N LEU A 16 3.04 0.14 -9.14
CA LEU A 16 2.19 1.31 -9.36
C LEU A 16 0.89 1.22 -8.57
N HIS A 17 0.25 0.05 -8.55
CA HIS A 17 -0.94 -0.19 -7.75
C HIS A 17 -0.68 -0.01 -6.24
N LEU A 18 0.43 -0.53 -5.73
CA LEU A 18 0.85 -0.30 -4.35
C LEU A 18 1.03 1.19 -4.07
N LEU A 19 1.73 1.91 -4.93
CA LEU A 19 2.00 3.33 -4.74
C LEU A 19 0.70 4.15 -4.65
N ILE A 20 -0.23 3.92 -5.58
CA ILE A 20 -1.53 4.61 -5.59
C ILE A 20 -2.34 4.30 -4.32
N THR A 21 -2.43 3.01 -3.96
CA THR A 21 -3.25 2.58 -2.81
C THR A 21 -2.66 3.01 -1.47
N VAL A 22 -1.33 3.02 -1.34
CA VAL A 22 -0.62 3.52 -0.16
C VAL A 22 -0.75 5.03 -0.04
N PHE A 23 -0.57 5.78 -1.14
CA PHE A 23 -0.70 7.24 -1.11
C PHE A 23 -2.10 7.67 -0.68
N ALA A 24 -3.15 7.02 -1.23
CA ALA A 24 -4.52 7.28 -0.83
C ALA A 24 -4.74 7.09 0.68
N ARG A 25 -4.12 6.07 1.29
CA ARG A 25 -4.24 5.82 2.74
C ARG A 25 -3.33 6.70 3.59
N ALA A 26 -2.15 7.03 3.10
CA ALA A 26 -1.26 7.97 3.77
C ALA A 26 -1.94 9.34 3.93
N VAL A 27 -2.64 9.81 2.90
CA VAL A 27 -3.44 11.06 2.93
C VAL A 27 -4.63 10.95 3.89
N ALA A 28 -5.26 9.77 4.00
CA ALA A 28 -6.35 9.54 4.94
C ALA A 28 -5.89 9.42 6.41
N THR A 29 -4.58 9.31 6.65
CA THR A 29 -4.02 9.10 7.99
C THR A 29 -3.67 10.42 8.68
N SER A 30 -3.98 10.54 9.97
CA SER A 30 -3.74 11.73 10.79
C SER A 30 -2.65 11.50 11.84
N ARG A 31 -2.14 12.59 12.47
CA ARG A 31 -1.19 12.54 13.61
C ARG A 31 -1.69 11.76 14.84
N HIS A 32 -3.00 11.51 14.89
CA HIS A 32 -3.68 10.79 15.96
C HIS A 32 -3.69 9.27 15.75
N VAL A 33 -3.38 8.79 14.55
CA VAL A 33 -3.13 7.37 14.28
C VAL A 33 -1.75 6.99 14.82
N TYR A 34 -1.57 5.73 15.24
CA TYR A 34 -0.28 5.26 15.72
C TYR A 34 0.84 5.49 14.69
N ALA A 35 2.03 5.82 15.19
CA ALA A 35 3.16 6.22 14.36
C ALA A 35 3.73 5.05 13.55
N ASP A 36 3.64 3.83 14.07
CA ASP A 36 4.02 2.58 13.40
C ASP A 36 3.14 2.30 12.17
N VAL A 37 1.82 2.48 12.27
CA VAL A 37 0.87 2.35 11.14
C VAL A 37 1.26 3.32 10.02
N ARG A 38 1.54 4.57 10.38
CA ARG A 38 2.01 5.60 9.43
C ARG A 38 3.35 5.23 8.81
N LEU A 39 4.29 4.75 9.63
CA LEU A 39 5.62 4.38 9.19
C LEU A 39 5.56 3.23 8.18
N VAL A 40 4.75 2.21 8.42
CA VAL A 40 4.59 1.07 7.49
C VAL A 40 4.07 1.53 6.13
N PHE A 41 3.11 2.47 6.08
CA PHE A 41 2.68 3.06 4.80
C PHE A 41 3.79 3.85 4.11
N VAL A 42 4.58 4.64 4.85
CA VAL A 42 5.71 5.37 4.26
C VAL A 42 6.76 4.41 3.69
N VAL A 43 7.13 3.38 4.45
CA VAL A 43 8.09 2.35 4.02
C VAL A 43 7.56 1.63 2.79
N LEU A 44 6.30 1.20 2.80
CA LEU A 44 5.70 0.51 1.67
C LEU A 44 5.64 1.39 0.41
N GLY A 45 5.33 2.68 0.57
CA GLY A 45 5.38 3.65 -0.53
C GLY A 45 6.78 3.83 -1.10
N GLY A 46 7.79 3.93 -0.22
CA GLY A 46 9.20 4.01 -0.62
C GLY A 46 9.67 2.75 -1.36
N VAL A 47 9.32 1.56 -0.86
CA VAL A 47 9.64 0.29 -1.52
C VAL A 47 8.91 0.15 -2.87
N ALA A 48 7.65 0.60 -2.96
CA ALA A 48 6.91 0.61 -4.22
C ALA A 48 7.53 1.55 -5.26
N MET A 49 7.97 2.75 -4.85
CA MET A 49 8.74 3.66 -5.71
C MET A 49 10.06 3.03 -6.16
N TYR A 50 10.78 2.39 -5.24
CA TYR A 50 12.01 1.69 -5.57
C TYR A 50 11.76 0.59 -6.62
N GLY A 51 10.70 -0.21 -6.47
CA GLY A 51 10.31 -1.23 -7.46
C GLY A 51 9.98 -0.68 -8.86
N LEU A 52 9.44 0.55 -8.94
CA LEU A 52 9.20 1.22 -10.22
C LEU A 52 10.50 1.65 -10.92
N VAL A 53 11.49 2.11 -10.15
CA VAL A 53 12.76 2.64 -10.68
C VAL A 53 13.83 1.56 -10.83
N ALA A 54 13.72 0.44 -10.10
CA ALA A 54 14.65 -0.69 -10.13
C ALA A 54 15.13 -1.11 -11.54
N PRO A 55 14.26 -1.28 -12.57
CA PRO A 55 14.71 -1.63 -13.91
C PRO A 55 15.66 -0.62 -14.57
N LEU A 56 15.62 0.65 -14.14
CA LEU A 56 16.45 1.71 -14.70
C LEU A 56 17.84 1.80 -14.04
N VAL A 57 17.96 1.30 -12.80
CA VAL A 57 19.15 1.52 -11.97
C VAL A 57 19.92 0.25 -11.63
N MET A 58 19.33 -0.94 -11.81
CA MET A 58 19.97 -2.21 -11.46
C MET A 58 19.72 -3.30 -12.51
N PRO A 59 20.73 -4.14 -12.80
CA PRO A 59 20.58 -5.34 -13.61
C PRO A 59 19.95 -6.47 -12.79
N TRP A 60 18.73 -6.26 -12.31
CA TRP A 60 17.94 -7.25 -11.58
C TRP A 60 16.66 -7.56 -12.35
N SER A 61 16.14 -8.79 -12.28
CA SER A 61 14.86 -9.18 -12.91
C SER A 61 13.94 -9.80 -11.86
N PRO A 62 12.64 -9.43 -11.83
CA PRO A 62 11.69 -10.05 -10.93
C PRO A 62 11.55 -11.54 -11.22
N ASP A 63 11.70 -12.38 -10.20
CA ASP A 63 11.35 -13.79 -10.29
C ASP A 63 9.86 -14.01 -9.92
N SER A 64 9.40 -15.25 -10.11
CA SER A 64 8.01 -15.63 -9.81
C SER A 64 7.65 -15.43 -8.34
N TYR A 65 8.59 -15.63 -7.42
CA TYR A 65 8.38 -15.40 -5.99
C TYR A 65 8.16 -13.92 -5.67
N SER A 66 8.98 -13.05 -6.24
CA SER A 66 8.92 -11.59 -6.11
C SER A 66 7.61 -11.02 -6.66
N ILE A 67 7.14 -11.56 -7.80
CA ILE A 67 5.82 -11.22 -8.34
C ILE A 67 4.71 -11.69 -7.39
N ALA A 68 4.76 -12.94 -6.92
CA ALA A 68 3.73 -13.52 -6.06
C ALA A 68 3.58 -12.75 -4.74
N ILE A 69 4.69 -12.42 -4.07
CA ILE A 69 4.65 -11.65 -2.83
C ILE A 69 4.14 -10.22 -3.06
N THR A 70 4.56 -9.57 -4.14
CA THR A 70 4.07 -8.21 -4.48
C THR A 70 2.57 -8.23 -4.76
N ALA A 71 2.09 -9.25 -5.49
CA ALA A 71 0.66 -9.44 -5.75
C ALA A 71 -0.14 -9.72 -4.48
N ALA A 72 0.39 -10.52 -3.55
CA ALA A 72 -0.23 -10.75 -2.25
C ALA A 72 -0.34 -9.45 -1.44
N VAL A 73 0.71 -8.62 -1.44
CA VAL A 73 0.68 -7.30 -0.78
C VAL A 73 -0.35 -6.39 -1.47
N CYS A 74 -0.43 -6.37 -2.80
CA CYS A 74 -1.49 -5.65 -3.53
C CYS A 74 -2.88 -6.10 -3.09
N ALA A 75 -3.11 -7.40 -2.95
CA ALA A 75 -4.39 -7.94 -2.49
C ALA A 75 -4.72 -7.48 -1.06
N VAL A 76 -3.74 -7.51 -0.15
CA VAL A 76 -3.89 -6.97 1.22
C VAL A 76 -4.22 -5.48 1.18
N GLN A 77 -3.53 -4.70 0.34
CA GLN A 77 -3.82 -3.28 0.16
C GLN A 77 -5.25 -3.08 -0.36
N HIS A 78 -5.67 -3.85 -1.36
CA HIS A 78 -7.02 -3.78 -1.92
C HIS A 78 -8.11 -4.10 -0.88
N VAL A 79 -7.95 -5.19 -0.13
CA VAL A 79 -8.88 -5.57 0.95
C VAL A 79 -8.89 -4.52 2.05
N THR A 80 -7.72 -4.01 2.44
CA THR A 80 -7.62 -2.95 3.44
C THR A 80 -8.34 -1.68 2.97
N ALA A 81 -8.22 -1.31 1.69
CA ALA A 81 -8.90 -0.15 1.13
C ALA A 81 -10.43 -0.25 1.25
N ARG A 82 -11.00 -1.45 1.08
CA ARG A 82 -12.44 -1.67 1.28
C ARG A 82 -12.87 -1.43 2.72
N HIS A 83 -12.09 -1.90 3.69
CA HIS A 83 -12.41 -1.76 5.12
C HIS A 83 -12.11 -0.36 5.65
N TRP A 84 -11.17 0.35 5.03
CA TRP A 84 -10.75 1.71 5.42
C TRP A 84 -11.39 2.79 4.55
N HIS A 85 -12.39 2.45 3.72
CA HIS A 85 -13.06 3.39 2.82
C HIS A 85 -13.73 4.55 3.59
N SER A 86 -14.27 4.27 4.79
CA SER A 86 -14.85 5.28 5.69
C SER A 86 -13.83 6.00 6.56
N GLY A 87 -12.54 5.77 6.35
CA GLY A 87 -11.44 6.27 7.17
C GLY A 87 -10.72 5.16 7.93
N VAL A 88 -9.67 5.54 8.67
CA VAL A 88 -8.88 4.61 9.48
C VAL A 88 -9.75 3.99 10.59
N PRO A 89 -9.69 2.67 10.84
CA PRO A 89 -10.41 2.04 11.94
C PRO A 89 -10.02 2.60 13.32
N ALA A 90 -10.98 2.61 14.25
CA ALA A 90 -10.82 3.23 15.57
C ALA A 90 -9.69 2.61 16.39
N GLU A 91 -9.41 1.33 16.15
CA GLU A 91 -8.40 0.51 16.81
C GLU A 91 -6.96 1.01 16.53
N PHE A 92 -6.76 1.75 15.45
CA PHE A 92 -5.45 2.31 15.09
C PHE A 92 -5.22 3.74 15.61
N PHE A 93 -6.15 4.29 16.39
CA PHE A 93 -5.97 5.60 17.02
C PHE A 93 -5.39 5.46 18.43
N LYS A 94 -4.63 6.48 18.82
CA LYS A 94 -4.09 6.61 20.17
C LYS A 94 -5.23 6.67 21.21
N PRO A 95 -5.01 6.19 22.45
CA PRO A 95 -6.07 6.10 23.48
C PRO A 95 -6.78 7.42 23.77
N ASP A 96 -6.03 8.53 23.70
CA ASP A 96 -6.53 9.88 24.01
C ASP A 96 -7.31 10.52 22.87
N TYR A 97 -7.42 9.85 21.72
CA TYR A 97 -8.13 10.34 20.56
C TYR A 97 -9.30 9.42 20.20
N ARG A 98 -10.51 9.93 20.41
CA ARG A 98 -11.72 9.29 19.85
C ARG A 98 -12.07 9.97 18.54
N PRO A 99 -11.91 9.30 17.38
CA PRO A 99 -12.40 9.87 16.13
C PRO A 99 -13.91 10.12 16.26
N ARG A 100 -14.35 11.32 15.90
CA ARG A 100 -15.78 11.68 15.89
C ARG A 100 -16.46 10.85 14.81
N ARG A 101 -17.04 9.69 15.18
CA ARG A 101 -17.92 8.90 14.29
C ARG A 101 -18.99 9.84 13.76
N ARG A 102 -19.14 9.92 12.43
CA ARG A 102 -20.31 10.60 11.85
C ARG A 102 -21.54 9.80 12.23
N ALA A 103 -22.65 10.47 12.55
CA ALA A 103 -23.91 9.82 12.93
C ALA A 103 -24.45 8.84 11.87
N THR A 104 -23.89 8.86 10.65
CA THR A 104 -24.22 8.01 9.51
C THR A 104 -23.50 6.67 9.46
N ASP A 105 -22.47 6.41 10.29
CA ASP A 105 -21.76 5.12 10.32
C ASP A 105 -22.60 4.06 11.06
N ARG A 106 -23.59 3.50 10.36
CA ARG A 106 -24.47 2.45 10.89
C ARG A 106 -23.78 1.07 10.83
N LYS A 107 -24.05 0.26 11.86
CA LYS A 107 -23.50 -1.09 12.09
C LYS A 107 -23.87 -2.08 10.99
#